data_AF-A0A369GP20-F1
#
_entry.id   AF-A0A369GP20-F1
#
_cell.length_a   1.000
_cell.length_b   1.000
_cell.length_c   1.000
_cell.angle_alpha   90.00
_cell.angle_beta   90.00
_cell.angle_gamma   90.00
#
_symmetry.space_group_name_H-M   'P 1'
#
loop_
_entity.id
_entity.type
_entity.pdbx_description
1 polymer ?
#
loop_
_entity_poly.entity_id
_entity_poly.type
_entity_poly.pdbx_seq_one_letter_code
_entity_poly.pdbx_strand_id
1 'polypeptide(L)'
;MSRHSLQSSRLMARNATASFSLRRPSPFPSALLSFRSALVPRRSFASPSMARPRGIMPHTENPSKPEPAESKPSYGVLELSENTYHELADAYLDAVLAKFEQLQDSREDIDVEFSAGVMTITVANRGTYVINKQPPNHQIWLSSPISGPKRFDWCVVGEGQGEKEGTGTGSWIYTRDGLGLNQLILDELEVDIDGPAETASVLTR
;
A
#
# COMPACT_ATOMS: atom_id res chain seq x y z
N MET A 1 59.56 22.31 -49.96
CA MET A 1 58.50 21.35 -50.35
C MET A 1 57.56 21.26 -49.14
N SER A 2 56.48 22.04 -49.15
CA SER A 2 55.09 21.54 -49.30
C SER A 2 54.47 21.10 -47.95
N ARG A 3 53.27 21.53 -47.54
CA ARG A 3 52.35 22.60 -47.98
C ARG A 3 51.40 22.89 -46.81
N HIS A 4 50.90 24.12 -46.66
CA HIS A 4 49.79 24.42 -45.74
C HIS A 4 48.53 23.62 -46.10
N SER A 5 47.68 23.32 -45.10
CA SER A 5 46.23 23.31 -45.31
C SER A 5 45.47 23.70 -44.04
N LEU A 6 44.66 24.76 -44.16
CA LEU A 6 43.62 25.16 -43.21
C LEU A 6 42.28 24.68 -43.76
N GLN A 7 41.42 24.09 -42.92
CA GLN A 7 39.96 23.97 -43.13
C GLN A 7 39.34 23.30 -41.90
N SER A 8 38.09 23.52 -41.49
CA SER A 8 37.22 24.71 -41.55
C SER A 8 35.97 24.38 -40.72
N SER A 9 35.40 25.38 -40.03
CA SER A 9 34.11 25.22 -39.33
C SER A 9 32.98 24.78 -40.26
N ARG A 10 32.09 23.91 -39.77
CA ARG A 10 30.73 23.76 -40.30
C ARG A 10 29.72 23.64 -39.15
N LEU A 11 29.16 24.78 -38.76
CA LEU A 11 27.82 24.84 -38.19
C LEU A 11 26.82 24.55 -39.31
N MET A 12 25.87 23.65 -39.08
CA MET A 12 24.62 23.53 -39.85
C MET A 12 23.49 23.11 -38.90
N ALA A 13 22.65 24.07 -38.52
CA ALA A 13 21.39 23.80 -37.84
C ALA A 13 20.34 23.33 -38.86
N ARG A 14 19.46 22.40 -38.48
CA ARG A 14 18.20 22.14 -39.20
C ARG A 14 17.07 21.83 -38.23
N ASN A 15 16.04 22.68 -38.24
CA ASN A 15 14.75 22.42 -37.62
C ASN A 15 14.08 21.18 -38.22
N ALA A 16 13.29 20.48 -37.39
CA ALA A 16 12.16 19.68 -37.85
C ALA A 16 11.02 19.73 -36.81
N THR A 17 10.17 20.76 -36.90
CA THR A 17 8.88 20.78 -36.23
C THR A 17 7.96 19.73 -36.89
N ALA A 18 7.61 18.67 -36.17
CA ALA A 18 6.63 17.68 -36.64
C ALA A 18 5.22 18.05 -36.15
N SER A 19 4.26 18.02 -37.07
CA SER A 19 2.97 18.70 -36.92
C SER A 19 1.90 17.90 -36.17
N PHE A 20 0.94 18.64 -35.60
CA PHE A 20 -0.35 18.14 -35.12
C PHE A 20 -1.03 17.14 -36.07
N SER A 21 -1.66 16.10 -35.51
CA SER A 21 -2.73 15.37 -36.18
C SER A 21 -3.86 15.03 -35.21
N LEU A 22 -4.77 15.98 -35.01
CA LEU A 22 -6.06 15.75 -34.36
C LEU A 22 -6.97 14.99 -35.35
N ARG A 23 -7.41 13.78 -35.00
CA ARG A 23 -8.44 13.02 -35.75
C ARG A 23 -9.70 12.78 -34.92
N ARG A 24 -10.72 13.58 -35.21
CA ARG A 24 -12.16 13.38 -34.97
C ARG A 24 -12.90 14.19 -36.06
N PRO A 25 -14.20 13.98 -36.36
CA PRO A 25 -15.12 12.98 -35.82
C PRO A 25 -15.89 12.20 -36.90
N SER A 26 -16.81 11.32 -36.49
CA SER A 26 -17.98 10.92 -37.28
C SER A 26 -19.23 10.83 -36.39
N PRO A 27 -20.33 11.52 -36.73
CA PRO A 27 -21.64 11.32 -36.14
C PRO A 27 -22.61 10.67 -37.14
N PHE A 28 -23.39 9.68 -36.69
CA PHE A 28 -24.52 9.10 -37.44
C PHE A 28 -25.68 8.78 -36.48
N PRO A 29 -26.93 8.67 -36.97
CA PRO A 29 -27.97 9.55 -36.46
C PRO A 29 -29.04 8.90 -35.57
N SER A 30 -29.88 9.76 -35.02
CA SER A 30 -31.04 9.48 -34.17
C SER A 30 -32.10 8.60 -34.85
N ALA A 31 -32.78 7.78 -34.04
CA ALA A 31 -34.14 7.30 -34.30
C ALA A 31 -34.99 7.53 -33.03
N LEU A 32 -36.22 8.02 -33.21
CA LEU A 32 -37.18 8.35 -32.13
C LEU A 32 -38.48 7.55 -32.30
N LEU A 33 -39.29 7.53 -31.22
CA LEU A 33 -40.67 7.02 -31.12
C LEU A 33 -40.77 5.48 -31.00
N SER A 34 -41.53 4.91 -30.06
CA SER A 34 -42.93 5.26 -29.76
C SER A 34 -43.37 5.04 -28.28
N PHE A 35 -44.64 5.33 -28.02
CA PHE A 35 -45.27 5.58 -26.71
C PHE A 35 -46.08 4.41 -26.12
N ARG A 36 -46.24 4.43 -24.77
CA ARG A 36 -47.32 3.81 -23.95
C ARG A 36 -47.34 2.26 -23.99
N SER A 37 -47.85 1.50 -23.00
CA SER A 37 -48.65 1.76 -21.79
C SER A 37 -48.22 0.71 -20.71
N ALA A 38 -48.80 0.50 -19.52
CA ALA A 38 -50.04 0.96 -18.87
C ALA A 38 -49.84 1.20 -17.34
N LEU A 39 -50.63 0.53 -16.48
CA LEU A 39 -50.74 0.75 -15.03
C LEU A 39 -51.07 -0.56 -14.27
N VAL A 40 -50.51 -0.72 -13.05
CA VAL A 40 -51.15 -1.35 -11.85
C VAL A 40 -51.34 -2.91 -11.87
N PRO A 41 -51.46 -3.66 -10.74
CA PRO A 41 -51.48 -3.29 -9.30
C PRO A 41 -50.42 -3.94 -8.39
N ARG A 42 -50.36 -3.40 -7.14
CA ARG A 42 -49.84 -4.08 -5.94
C ARG A 42 -50.52 -5.44 -5.67
N ARG A 43 -49.79 -6.37 -5.04
CA ARG A 43 -50.38 -7.35 -4.09
C ARG A 43 -49.62 -7.34 -2.77
N SER A 44 -50.38 -7.43 -1.67
CA SER A 44 -49.92 -7.29 -0.30
C SER A 44 -49.79 -8.64 0.42
N PHE A 45 -49.10 -8.58 1.56
CA PHE A 45 -48.69 -9.62 2.50
C PHE A 45 -49.79 -10.57 3.04
N ALA A 46 -49.44 -11.84 3.22
CA ALA A 46 -49.81 -12.76 4.34
C ALA A 46 -48.99 -14.07 4.15
N SER A 47 -48.10 -14.47 5.09
CA SER A 47 -48.38 -15.31 6.27
C SER A 47 -48.93 -16.72 5.94
N PRO A 48 -48.38 -17.79 6.54
CA PRO A 48 -48.42 -17.93 8.00
C PRO A 48 -47.13 -18.39 8.69
N SER A 49 -47.00 -17.98 9.96
CA SER A 49 -46.18 -18.68 10.96
C SER A 49 -46.89 -19.98 11.38
N MET A 50 -46.18 -21.10 11.33
CA MET A 50 -46.55 -22.31 12.06
C MET A 50 -45.46 -22.65 13.07
N ALA A 51 -45.77 -22.46 14.35
CA ALA A 51 -44.97 -23.00 15.45
C ALA A 51 -45.53 -24.36 15.89
N ARG A 52 -44.65 -25.36 16.09
CA ARG A 52 -44.77 -26.53 16.99
C ARG A 52 -43.66 -27.56 16.68
N PRO A 53 -43.32 -28.47 17.60
CA PRO A 53 -43.30 -28.35 19.06
C PRO A 53 -41.90 -28.72 19.65
N ARG A 54 -41.76 -28.73 20.98
CA ARG A 54 -40.56 -29.27 21.66
C ARG A 54 -40.35 -30.75 21.31
N GLY A 55 -39.19 -31.06 20.70
CA GLY A 55 -38.59 -32.39 20.79
C GLY A 55 -37.55 -32.41 21.90
N ILE A 56 -37.71 -33.31 22.88
CA ILE A 56 -36.64 -33.61 23.85
C ILE A 56 -35.81 -34.73 23.21
N MET A 57 -34.62 -34.39 22.69
CA MET A 57 -33.68 -35.39 22.21
C MET A 57 -32.53 -35.53 23.22
N PRO A 58 -32.38 -36.67 23.91
CA PRO A 58 -31.13 -36.98 24.60
C PRO A 58 -30.06 -37.22 23.54
N HIS A 59 -28.79 -36.98 23.88
CA HIS A 59 -27.59 -37.16 23.03
C HIS A 59 -27.74 -36.65 21.58
N THR A 60 -27.37 -35.39 21.36
CA THR A 60 -26.92 -34.94 20.04
C THR A 60 -25.56 -34.31 20.25
N GLU A 61 -24.57 -34.89 19.58
CA GLU A 61 -23.19 -34.41 19.55
C GLU A 61 -23.19 -32.91 19.25
N ASN A 62 -22.46 -32.13 20.04
CA ASN A 62 -22.30 -30.70 19.82
C ASN A 62 -21.69 -30.52 18.42
N PRO A 63 -22.40 -29.94 17.43
CA PRO A 63 -21.77 -29.69 16.14
C PRO A 63 -20.63 -28.73 16.40
N SER A 64 -19.40 -29.20 16.15
CA SER A 64 -18.19 -28.41 16.35
C SER A 64 -18.40 -27.04 15.74
N LYS A 65 -18.42 -26.02 16.60
CA LYS A 65 -18.46 -24.61 16.20
C LYS A 65 -17.45 -24.48 15.06
N PRO A 66 -17.83 -23.99 13.86
CA PRO A 66 -16.87 -23.84 12.78
C PRO A 66 -15.69 -23.07 13.35
N GLU A 67 -14.50 -23.67 13.22
CA GLU A 67 -13.21 -23.12 13.64
C GLU A 67 -13.23 -21.61 13.39
N PRO A 68 -12.98 -20.76 14.40
CA PRO A 68 -13.14 -19.33 14.24
C PRO A 68 -12.22 -18.88 13.10
N ALA A 69 -12.83 -18.59 11.95
CA ALA A 69 -12.14 -18.14 10.76
C ALA A 69 -11.23 -17.00 11.16
N GLU A 70 -9.94 -17.16 10.86
CA GLU A 70 -8.83 -16.31 11.30
C GLU A 70 -9.29 -14.86 11.43
N SER A 71 -9.29 -14.35 12.66
CA SER A 71 -9.74 -13.00 12.97
C SER A 71 -8.75 -12.02 12.39
N LYS A 72 -8.88 -11.73 11.09
CA LYS A 72 -8.17 -10.66 10.39
C LYS A 72 -8.31 -9.41 11.26
N PRO A 73 -7.21 -8.85 11.80
CA PRO A 73 -7.30 -7.63 12.56
C PRO A 73 -7.99 -6.57 11.70
N SER A 74 -8.92 -5.83 12.29
CA SER A 74 -9.66 -4.80 11.56
C SER A 74 -8.79 -3.56 11.38
N TYR A 75 -7.80 -3.65 10.49
CA TYR A 75 -6.91 -2.53 10.18
C TYR A 75 -7.72 -1.38 9.56
N GLY A 76 -7.83 -0.27 10.29
CA GLY A 76 -8.30 0.99 9.72
C GLY A 76 -7.15 1.62 8.94
N VAL A 77 -7.18 1.50 7.60
CA VAL A 77 -6.32 2.32 6.73
C VAL A 77 -6.70 3.78 6.95
N LEU A 78 -5.77 4.59 7.44
CA LEU A 78 -6.02 6.01 7.67
C LEU A 78 -5.61 6.82 6.45
N GLU A 79 -6.50 7.70 6.01
CA GLU A 79 -6.15 8.76 5.05
C GLU A 79 -5.35 9.83 5.79
N LEU A 80 -4.02 9.71 5.74
CA LEU A 80 -3.09 10.66 6.35
C LEU A 80 -3.08 12.00 5.58
N SER A 81 -2.79 13.09 6.30
CA SER A 81 -2.35 14.33 5.65
C SER A 81 -0.93 14.18 5.11
N GLU A 82 -0.60 14.89 4.02
CA GLU A 82 0.74 14.86 3.40
C GLU A 82 1.86 15.09 4.43
N ASN A 83 1.72 16.12 5.28
CA ASN A 83 2.71 16.42 6.32
C ASN A 83 2.83 15.30 7.37
N THR A 84 1.71 14.75 7.84
CA THR A 84 1.72 13.63 8.81
C THR A 84 2.34 12.37 8.20
N TYR A 85 2.06 12.09 6.92
CA TYR A 85 2.71 11.01 6.19
C TYR A 85 4.22 11.22 6.09
N HIS A 86 4.68 12.43 5.80
CA HIS A 86 6.10 12.75 5.76
C HIS A 86 6.77 12.53 7.12
N GLU A 87 6.23 13.09 8.19
CA GLU A 87 6.75 12.92 9.56
C GLU A 87 6.86 11.43 9.96
N LEU A 88 5.81 10.64 9.68
CA LEU A 88 5.79 9.21 10.00
C LEU A 88 6.72 8.36 9.13
N ALA A 89 6.73 8.60 7.82
CA ALA A 89 7.54 7.83 6.88
C ALA A 89 9.04 8.14 7.05
N ASP A 90 9.40 9.40 7.30
CA ASP A 90 10.79 9.80 7.52
C ASP A 90 11.29 9.32 8.90
N ALA A 91 10.52 9.48 9.99
CA ALA A 91 10.89 8.90 11.28
C ALA A 91 11.05 7.38 11.24
N TYR A 92 10.23 6.69 10.46
CA TYR A 92 10.35 5.25 10.24
C TYR A 92 11.61 4.87 9.45
N LEU A 93 11.86 5.55 8.32
CA LEU A 93 13.02 5.27 7.48
C LEU A 93 14.34 5.62 8.18
N ASP A 94 14.40 6.70 8.95
CA ASP A 94 15.58 7.06 9.75
C ASP A 94 15.88 6.01 10.83
N ALA A 95 14.84 5.47 11.49
CA ALA A 95 15.00 4.38 12.47
C ALA A 95 15.49 3.08 11.81
N VAL A 96 14.96 2.74 10.63
CA VAL A 96 15.45 1.61 9.83
C VAL A 96 16.91 1.83 9.40
N LEU A 97 17.25 3.02 8.91
CA LEU A 97 18.61 3.37 8.48
C LEU A 97 19.61 3.17 9.61
N ALA A 98 19.36 3.76 10.78
CA ALA A 98 20.26 3.66 11.94
C ALA A 98 20.51 2.21 12.39
N LYS A 99 19.51 1.33 12.27
CA LYS A 99 19.66 -0.11 12.55
C LYS A 99 20.52 -0.81 11.50
N PHE A 100 20.37 -0.47 10.21
CA PHE A 100 21.19 -1.05 9.14
C PHE A 100 22.63 -0.51 9.13
N GLU A 101 22.86 0.77 9.45
CA GLU A 101 24.20 1.33 9.64
C GLU A 101 24.95 0.62 10.79
N GLN A 102 24.29 0.43 11.93
CA GLN A 102 24.86 -0.34 13.05
C GLN A 102 25.19 -1.80 12.68
N LEU A 103 24.39 -2.41 11.81
CA LEU A 103 24.65 -3.76 11.29
C LEU A 103 25.81 -3.76 10.31
N GLN A 104 25.93 -2.78 9.42
CA GLN A 104 27.05 -2.63 8.48
C GLN A 104 28.40 -2.48 9.20
N ASP A 105 28.45 -1.72 10.31
CA ASP A 105 29.62 -1.66 11.19
C ASP A 105 30.01 -3.01 11.82
N SER A 106 29.04 -3.93 11.97
CA SER A 106 29.21 -5.24 12.59
C SER A 106 29.37 -6.38 11.58
N ARG A 107 28.97 -6.17 10.31
CA ARG A 107 28.80 -7.19 9.28
C ARG A 107 29.15 -6.63 7.89
N GLU A 108 30.30 -7.05 7.37
CA GLU A 108 30.76 -6.71 6.03
C GLU A 108 29.88 -7.27 4.88
N ASP A 109 28.89 -8.12 5.17
CA ASP A 109 27.96 -8.69 4.19
C ASP A 109 26.69 -7.86 3.94
N ILE A 110 26.56 -6.71 4.63
CA ILE A 110 25.44 -5.77 4.55
C ILE A 110 25.97 -4.37 4.18
N ASP A 111 25.33 -3.73 3.20
CA ASP A 111 25.60 -2.35 2.79
C ASP A 111 24.27 -1.59 2.65
N VAL A 112 24.14 -0.40 3.25
CA VAL A 112 22.93 0.43 3.18
C VAL A 112 23.23 1.82 2.60
N GLU A 113 22.43 2.22 1.60
CA GLU A 113 22.47 3.56 0.99
C GLU A 113 21.07 4.19 1.09
N PHE A 114 20.96 5.40 1.64
CA PHE A 114 19.71 6.18 1.64
C PHE A 114 19.87 7.48 0.86
N SER A 115 19.04 7.66 -0.17
CA SER A 115 19.11 8.82 -1.06
C SER A 115 17.72 9.21 -1.58
N ALA A 116 17.35 10.48 -1.42
CA ALA A 116 16.11 11.08 -1.94
C ALA A 116 14.81 10.32 -1.58
N GLY A 117 14.74 9.66 -0.43
CA GLY A 117 13.59 8.86 0.00
C GLY A 117 13.58 7.41 -0.53
N VAL A 118 14.66 6.98 -1.17
CA VAL A 118 14.93 5.59 -1.57
C VAL A 118 16.05 5.04 -0.71
N MET A 119 15.77 3.99 0.05
CA MET A 119 16.76 3.20 0.78
C MET A 119 17.05 1.91 0.01
N THR A 120 18.32 1.65 -0.25
CA THR A 120 18.83 0.44 -0.88
C THR A 120 19.63 -0.33 0.15
N ILE A 121 19.24 -1.57 0.44
CA ILE A 121 19.95 -2.47 1.35
C ILE A 121 20.46 -3.64 0.53
N THR A 122 21.77 -3.74 0.36
CA THR A 122 22.42 -4.85 -0.35
C THR A 122 22.93 -5.87 0.65
N VAL A 123 22.45 -7.11 0.56
CA VAL A 123 22.89 -8.22 1.40
C VAL A 123 23.53 -9.28 0.51
N ALA A 124 24.82 -9.56 0.70
CA ALA A 124 25.61 -10.39 -0.20
C ALA A 124 25.01 -11.78 -0.47
N ASN A 125 24.30 -12.35 0.53
CA ASN A 125 23.68 -13.67 0.47
C ASN A 125 22.20 -13.68 0.05
N ARG A 126 21.50 -12.54 0.07
CA ARG A 126 20.04 -12.45 -0.18
C ARG A 126 19.68 -11.58 -1.38
N GLY A 127 20.57 -10.71 -1.84
CA GLY A 127 20.35 -9.76 -2.92
C GLY A 127 20.06 -8.34 -2.42
N THR A 128 19.57 -7.49 -3.31
CA THR A 128 19.31 -6.06 -3.03
C THR A 128 17.83 -5.80 -2.79
N TYR A 129 17.54 -5.19 -1.65
CA TYR A 129 16.24 -4.73 -1.20
C TYR A 129 16.13 -3.22 -1.48
N VAL A 130 14.96 -2.76 -1.91
CA VAL A 130 14.72 -1.33 -2.14
C VAL A 130 13.46 -0.91 -1.41
N ILE A 131 13.58 -0.01 -0.43
CA ILE A 131 12.47 0.63 0.27
C ILE A 131 12.34 2.05 -0.30
N ASN A 132 11.14 2.46 -0.73
CA ASN A 132 10.93 3.72 -1.43
C ASN A 132 9.70 4.45 -0.86
N LYS A 133 9.90 5.68 -0.39
CA LYS A 133 8.84 6.59 0.05
C LYS A 133 8.04 7.06 -1.17
N GLN A 134 6.71 6.89 -1.14
CA GLN A 134 5.81 7.33 -2.20
C GLN A 134 4.79 8.38 -1.71
N PRO A 135 5.22 9.66 -1.59
CA PRO A 135 4.35 10.75 -1.15
C PRO A 135 3.01 10.86 -1.91
N PRO A 136 2.93 10.73 -3.25
CA PRO A 136 1.66 10.87 -3.97
C PRO A 136 0.59 9.83 -3.60
N ASN A 137 0.97 8.74 -2.94
CA ASN A 137 0.05 7.66 -2.52
C ASN A 137 -0.02 7.51 -0.99
N HIS A 138 0.74 8.31 -0.21
CA HIS A 138 0.97 8.11 1.22
C HIS A 138 1.39 6.67 1.60
N GLN A 139 2.24 6.04 0.77
CA GLN A 139 2.66 4.64 0.91
C GLN A 139 4.19 4.51 1.06
N ILE A 140 4.63 3.41 1.67
CA ILE A 140 6.01 2.91 1.53
C ILE A 140 5.98 1.70 0.60
N TRP A 141 6.84 1.68 -0.41
CA TRP A 141 6.98 0.53 -1.32
C TRP A 141 8.25 -0.23 -1.00
N LEU A 142 8.18 -1.56 -1.02
CA LEU A 142 9.32 -2.46 -0.86
C LEU A 142 9.48 -3.27 -2.15
N SER A 143 10.71 -3.43 -2.61
CA SER A 143 11.10 -4.48 -3.56
C SER A 143 12.04 -5.44 -2.84
N SER A 144 11.52 -6.62 -2.46
CA SER A 144 12.33 -7.72 -1.93
C SER A 144 12.75 -8.68 -3.06
N PRO A 145 13.99 -9.18 -3.08
CA PRO A 145 14.41 -10.26 -3.98
C PRO A 145 13.75 -11.61 -3.65
N ILE A 146 13.19 -11.78 -2.43
CA ILE A 146 12.53 -12.99 -1.96
C ILE A 146 11.02 -12.92 -2.21
N SER A 147 10.36 -11.88 -1.68
CA SER A 147 8.89 -11.77 -1.70
C SER A 147 8.33 -10.79 -2.74
N GLY A 148 9.20 -10.16 -3.53
CA GLY A 148 8.84 -9.29 -4.65
C GLY A 148 8.38 -7.89 -4.24
N PRO A 149 7.64 -7.18 -5.13
CA PRO A 149 7.15 -5.84 -4.85
C PRO A 149 5.93 -5.87 -3.92
N LYS A 150 6.01 -5.11 -2.83
CA LYS A 150 4.93 -4.89 -1.85
C LYS A 150 4.71 -3.39 -1.61
N ARG A 151 3.52 -3.03 -1.14
CA ARG A 151 3.12 -1.65 -0.83
C ARG A 151 2.49 -1.64 0.55
N PHE A 152 2.89 -0.72 1.39
CA PHE A 152 2.44 -0.62 2.77
C PHE A 152 1.69 0.68 2.98
N ASP A 153 0.49 0.53 3.52
CA ASP A 153 -0.42 1.62 3.89
C ASP A 153 -0.31 1.82 5.41
N TRP A 154 -0.37 3.07 5.89
CA TRP A 154 -0.39 3.34 7.32
C TRP A 154 -1.76 2.98 7.91
N CYS A 155 -1.74 2.04 8.85
CA CYS A 155 -2.91 1.59 9.59
C CYS A 155 -2.71 1.87 11.07
N VAL A 156 -3.74 2.31 11.78
CA VAL A 156 -3.70 2.43 13.24
C VAL A 156 -4.41 1.24 13.87
N VAL A 157 -3.71 0.57 14.77
CA VAL A 157 -4.23 -0.49 15.62
C VAL A 157 -4.73 0.18 16.90
N GLY A 158 -6.04 0.44 16.95
CA GLY A 158 -6.72 0.95 18.14
C GLY A 158 -7.46 -0.16 18.86
N GLU A 159 -7.09 -0.46 20.11
CA GLU A 159 -7.81 -1.44 20.93
C GLU A 159 -9.12 -0.84 21.48
N GLY A 160 -10.18 -1.00 20.71
CA GLY A 160 -11.54 -0.93 21.23
C GLY A 160 -12.12 0.47 21.46
N GLN A 161 -13.43 0.47 21.68
CA GLN A 161 -14.29 1.66 21.64
C GLN A 161 -14.32 2.45 22.97
N GLY A 162 -13.26 2.33 23.78
CA GLY A 162 -13.22 2.82 25.17
C GLY A 162 -11.92 3.52 25.58
N GLU A 163 -10.90 3.56 24.72
CA GLU A 163 -9.64 4.24 25.01
C GLU A 163 -9.61 5.66 24.42
N LYS A 164 -8.80 6.54 25.00
CA LYS A 164 -8.70 7.94 24.56
C LYS A 164 -8.18 8.02 23.12
N GLU A 165 -8.84 8.85 22.32
CA GLU A 165 -8.31 9.35 21.05
C GLU A 165 -6.88 9.90 21.29
N GLY A 166 -5.86 9.24 20.72
CA GLY A 166 -4.45 9.63 20.87
C GLY A 166 -3.45 8.55 21.32
N THR A 167 -3.87 7.31 21.58
CA THR A 167 -2.96 6.20 21.98
C THR A 167 -2.98 4.98 21.03
N GLY A 168 -3.66 5.06 19.89
CA GLY A 168 -3.59 4.00 18.87
C GLY A 168 -2.20 3.95 18.23
N THR A 169 -1.53 2.81 18.32
CA THR A 169 -0.22 2.60 17.69
C THR A 169 -0.37 2.36 16.20
N GLY A 170 0.50 2.99 15.41
CA GLY A 170 0.49 2.86 13.97
C GLY A 170 1.29 1.66 13.48
N SER A 171 1.09 1.29 12.24
CA SER A 171 1.88 0.27 11.54
C SER A 171 1.76 0.41 10.02
N TRP A 172 2.89 0.23 9.34
CA TRP A 172 2.96 0.06 7.89
C TRP A 172 2.54 -1.37 7.55
N ILE A 173 1.32 -1.54 7.01
CA ILE A 173 0.71 -2.86 6.78
C ILE A 173 0.42 -3.07 5.30
N TYR A 174 0.75 -4.26 4.78
CA TYR A 174 0.37 -4.66 3.43
C TYR A 174 -1.07 -5.16 3.43
N THR A 175 -1.99 -4.32 2.95
CA THR A 175 -3.44 -4.55 2.94
C THR A 175 -3.91 -5.84 2.23
N ARG A 176 -3.09 -6.46 1.37
CA ARG A 176 -3.41 -7.74 0.72
C ARG A 176 -3.18 -8.96 1.63
N ASP A 177 -2.05 -8.98 2.32
CA ASP A 177 -1.57 -10.17 3.07
C ASP A 177 -1.70 -9.97 4.60
N GLY A 178 -1.97 -8.75 5.09
CA GLY A 178 -2.00 -8.39 6.51
C GLY A 178 -0.63 -8.25 7.17
N LEU A 179 0.46 -8.41 6.40
CA LEU A 179 1.84 -8.39 6.89
C LEU A 179 2.32 -6.96 7.18
N GLY A 180 2.86 -6.74 8.38
CA GLY A 180 3.55 -5.50 8.73
C GLY A 180 4.95 -5.43 8.10
N LEU A 181 5.41 -4.23 7.75
CA LEU A 181 6.75 -4.01 7.18
C LEU A 181 7.85 -4.45 8.16
N ASN A 182 7.70 -4.16 9.46
CA ASN A 182 8.61 -4.59 10.52
C ASN A 182 8.72 -6.13 10.57
N GLN A 183 7.59 -6.82 10.49
CA GLN A 183 7.54 -8.28 10.53
C GLN A 183 8.24 -8.90 9.32
N LEU A 184 8.12 -8.27 8.14
CA LEU A 184 8.82 -8.72 6.95
C LEU A 184 10.33 -8.48 7.04
N ILE A 185 10.76 -7.30 7.53
CA ILE A 185 12.19 -7.02 7.75
C ILE A 185 12.77 -8.01 8.78
N LEU A 186 12.03 -8.34 9.84
CA LEU A 186 12.45 -9.33 10.83
C LEU A 186 12.56 -10.75 10.22
N ASP A 187 11.62 -11.16 9.37
CA ASP A 187 11.62 -12.49 8.73
C ASP A 187 12.68 -12.63 7.62
N GLU A 188 12.80 -11.63 6.74
CA GLU A 188 13.68 -11.68 5.56
C GLU A 188 15.11 -11.21 5.83
N LEU A 189 15.33 -10.34 6.84
CA LEU A 189 16.64 -9.74 7.15
C LEU A 189 17.15 -10.10 8.55
N GLU A 190 16.33 -10.73 9.41
CA GLU A 190 16.67 -11.04 10.83
C GLU A 190 17.00 -9.77 11.65
N VAL A 191 16.45 -8.62 11.24
CA VAL A 191 16.67 -7.32 11.89
C VAL A 191 15.44 -6.91 12.67
N ASP A 192 15.61 -6.75 13.99
CA ASP A 192 14.57 -6.22 14.85
C ASP A 192 14.60 -4.68 14.90
N ILE A 193 13.55 -4.08 14.33
CA ILE A 193 13.33 -2.63 14.35
C ILE A 193 12.59 -2.27 15.65
N ASP A 194 13.30 -2.38 16.78
CA ASP A 194 12.86 -1.88 18.10
C ASP A 194 12.67 -0.36 18.04
N GLY A 195 11.45 0.05 17.65
CA GLY A 195 10.99 1.44 17.52
C GLY A 195 11.30 2.13 16.16
N PRO A 196 10.36 2.89 15.56
CA PRO A 196 8.92 2.95 15.82
C PRO A 196 8.05 2.81 14.56
N ALA A 197 7.19 1.80 14.56
CA ALA A 197 5.83 2.02 14.07
C ALA A 197 4.91 2.61 15.18
N GLU A 198 5.29 2.43 16.45
CA GLU A 198 4.48 2.80 17.61
C GLU A 198 4.52 4.28 18.02
N THR A 199 5.32 5.15 17.38
CA THR A 199 5.41 6.57 17.76
C THR A 199 4.80 7.50 16.73
N ALA A 200 3.49 7.72 16.87
CA ALA A 200 2.98 9.09 16.94
C ALA A 200 1.73 9.09 17.81
N SER A 201 1.87 9.48 19.08
CA SER A 201 0.75 10.06 19.81
C SER A 201 0.31 11.29 19.03
N VAL A 202 -0.76 11.16 18.24
CA VAL A 202 -1.23 12.22 17.33
C VAL A 202 -1.38 13.51 18.13
N LEU A 203 -0.69 14.55 17.65
CA LEU A 203 -0.36 15.73 18.44
C LEU A 203 -1.63 16.37 19.03
N THR A 204 -1.73 16.40 20.35
CA THR A 204 -2.66 17.32 21.01
C THR A 204 -2.09 18.73 20.90
N ARG A 205 -2.56 19.53 19.93
CA ARG A 205 -3.18 20.85 20.17
C ARG A 205 -3.65 21.56 18.91
#